data_AF-A0A183HF74-F1
#
_entry.id   AF-A0A183HF74-F1
#
_cell.length_a   1.000
_cell.length_b   1.000
_cell.length_c   1.000
_cell.angle_alpha   90.00
_cell.angle_beta   90.00
_cell.angle_gamma   90.00
#
_symmetry.space_group_name_H-M   'P 1'
#
loop_
_entity.id
_entity.type
_entity.pdbx_description
1 polymer ?
#
loop_
_entity_poly.entity_id
_entity_poly.type
_entity_poly.pdbx_seq_one_letter_code
_entity_poly.pdbx_strand_id
1 'polypeptide(L)'
;MLKEYDYFSDPRTIRFVPIRSSCTILKEFVQKNLLSYLLTIWFNIGIISTIFCSFGIILYFSWNSVMEISLWWFENFHSFASDGSVMDVYEVEGSIVGKKFVEENEGLKFAIPGWNIPWAQVPLYIGILLIAAVVHEIGHMLAALNTNVSVKSVGFIFFAIFLGAYVELDAVAVRRLSSLQKLRISCAGVWHNLVLALFAWMLYESTTFIVSPLFISNAGIYVEDIQKDSPLSGPVGLHKGSVIQAINDCNVSNINDWNRCLKTMKYTNLGFCVPNDVIAENVADEMQLVENELDCCQNSTWNNSASHMCFYVRDWMISNRK
;
A
#
# COMPACT_ATOMS: atom_id res chain seq x y z
N MET A 1 -9.54 -28.25 -46.54
CA MET A 1 -10.32 -29.26 -45.79
C MET A 1 -10.03 -29.01 -44.32
N LEU A 2 -10.98 -28.36 -43.65
CA LEU A 2 -10.90 -27.92 -42.26
C LEU A 2 -10.88 -29.14 -41.33
N LYS A 3 -9.95 -29.18 -40.39
CA LYS A 3 -10.08 -30.02 -39.19
C LYS A 3 -10.11 -29.08 -37.99
N GLU A 4 -11.32 -28.79 -37.53
CA GLU A 4 -11.58 -28.41 -36.14
C GLU A 4 -11.00 -29.52 -35.25
N TYR A 5 -10.20 -29.13 -34.25
CA TYR A 5 -9.71 -30.04 -33.23
C TYR A 5 -10.39 -29.69 -31.91
N ASP A 6 -10.98 -30.73 -31.33
CA ASP A 6 -11.78 -30.74 -30.11
C ASP A 6 -11.18 -29.95 -28.94
N TYR A 7 -12.01 -29.09 -28.39
CA TYR A 7 -11.82 -28.37 -27.13
C TYR A 7 -12.49 -29.18 -26.00
N PHE A 8 -11.82 -30.16 -25.39
CA PHE A 8 -12.26 -30.71 -24.09
C PHE A 8 -11.07 -31.09 -23.18
N SER A 9 -10.83 -30.19 -22.21
CA SER A 9 -10.34 -30.33 -20.82
C SER A 9 -9.49 -31.56 -20.39
N ASP A 10 -8.18 -31.31 -20.18
CA ASP A 10 -7.35 -31.96 -19.15
C ASP A 10 -6.59 -30.86 -18.36
N PRO A 11 -6.78 -30.72 -17.04
CA PRO A 11 -6.11 -29.70 -16.21
C PRO A 11 -4.62 -29.98 -15.94
N ARG A 12 -4.06 -31.10 -16.40
CA ARG A 12 -2.65 -31.48 -16.15
C ARG A 12 -1.67 -31.15 -17.28
N THR A 13 -2.15 -30.65 -18.42
CA THR A 13 -1.29 -30.33 -19.57
C THR A 13 -0.96 -28.85 -19.65
N ILE A 14 0.33 -28.51 -19.74
CA ILE A 14 0.80 -27.14 -20.03
C ILE A 14 0.31 -26.77 -21.43
N ARG A 15 -0.68 -25.86 -21.52
CA ARG A 15 -1.18 -25.35 -22.79
C ARG A 15 -0.32 -24.17 -23.22
N PHE A 16 0.39 -24.35 -24.34
CA PHE A 16 1.01 -23.25 -25.08
C PHE A 16 0.01 -22.76 -26.11
N VAL A 17 -0.31 -21.46 -26.10
CA VAL A 17 -1.13 -20.82 -27.15
C VAL A 17 -0.19 -20.01 -28.04
N PRO A 18 0.35 -20.59 -29.14
CA PRO A 18 1.24 -19.87 -30.03
C PRO A 18 0.45 -18.87 -30.89
N ILE A 19 0.80 -17.59 -30.79
CA ILE A 19 0.35 -16.55 -31.70
C ILE A 19 1.35 -16.50 -32.85
N ARG A 20 0.99 -17.08 -34.00
CA ARG A 20 1.82 -17.05 -35.20
C ARG A 20 1.69 -15.68 -35.87
N SER A 21 2.49 -14.71 -35.42
CA SER A 21 2.48 -13.35 -35.98
C SER A 21 3.35 -13.26 -37.24
N SER A 22 2.83 -12.62 -38.29
CA SER A 22 3.61 -12.14 -39.43
C SER A 22 4.54 -10.99 -39.00
N CYS A 23 5.61 -11.34 -38.31
CA CYS A 23 6.57 -10.41 -37.68
C CYS A 23 7.43 -9.61 -38.69
N THR A 24 7.17 -9.74 -40.00
CA THR A 24 7.94 -9.08 -41.07
C THR A 24 7.86 -7.56 -41.01
N ILE A 25 6.66 -7.00 -40.76
CA ILE A 25 6.45 -5.55 -40.68
C ILE A 25 7.16 -4.95 -39.45
N LEU A 26 7.06 -5.63 -38.31
CA LEU A 26 7.72 -5.19 -37.08
C LEU A 26 9.25 -5.23 -37.22
N LYS A 27 9.77 -6.28 -37.88
CA LYS A 27 11.18 -6.38 -38.21
C LYS A 27 11.63 -5.23 -39.11
N GLU A 28 10.92 -4.93 -40.19
CA GLU A 28 11.24 -3.79 -41.08
C GLU A 28 11.19 -2.45 -40.35
N PHE A 29 10.24 -2.26 -39.42
CA PHE A 29 10.15 -1.05 -38.63
C PHE A 29 11.34 -0.88 -37.68
N VAL A 30 11.66 -1.92 -36.89
CA VAL A 30 12.80 -1.94 -35.95
C VAL A 30 14.13 -1.74 -36.65
N GLN A 31 14.25 -2.23 -37.88
CA GLN A 31 15.49 -2.25 -38.64
C GLN A 31 15.78 -0.95 -39.41
N LYS A 32 14.96 0.10 -39.24
CA LYS A 32 15.31 1.46 -39.67
C LYS A 32 16.58 1.91 -38.96
N ASN A 33 17.58 2.40 -39.70
CA ASN A 33 18.91 2.74 -39.17
C ASN A 33 18.88 3.61 -37.89
N LEU A 34 18.00 4.63 -37.84
CA LEU A 34 17.86 5.49 -36.67
C LEU A 34 17.27 4.74 -35.47
N LEU A 35 16.19 3.97 -35.68
CA LEU A 35 15.50 3.27 -34.60
C LEU A 35 16.35 2.14 -34.03
N SER A 36 17.04 1.37 -34.88
CA SER A 36 17.97 0.33 -34.44
C SER A 36 19.13 0.91 -33.62
N TYR A 37 19.63 2.09 -33.99
CA TYR A 37 20.65 2.80 -33.21
C TYR A 37 20.12 3.24 -31.83
N LEU A 38 18.94 3.86 -31.78
CA LEU A 38 18.30 4.28 -30.53
C LEU A 38 17.99 3.08 -29.62
N LEU A 39 17.46 1.99 -30.17
CA LEU A 39 17.22 0.75 -29.43
C LEU A 39 18.53 0.16 -28.89
N THR A 40 19.61 0.24 -29.65
CA THR A 40 20.92 -0.22 -29.18
C THR A 40 21.40 0.58 -27.97
N ILE A 41 21.25 1.90 -27.97
CA ILE A 41 21.56 2.75 -26.81
C ILE A 41 20.65 2.39 -25.64
N TRP A 42 19.33 2.30 -25.87
CA TRP A 42 18.33 1.94 -24.88
C TRP A 42 18.68 0.64 -24.14
N PHE A 43 19.00 -0.42 -24.89
CA PHE A 43 19.35 -1.70 -24.28
C PHE A 43 20.73 -1.71 -23.63
N ASN A 44 21.69 -0.90 -24.10
CA ASN A 44 22.99 -0.77 -23.44
C ASN A 44 22.85 -0.08 -22.06
N ILE A 45 22.00 0.95 -21.96
CA ILE A 45 21.62 1.55 -20.67
C ILE A 45 20.96 0.48 -19.79
N GLY A 46 20.06 -0.32 -20.37
CA GLY A 46 19.40 -1.41 -19.67
C GLY A 46 20.35 -2.43 -19.06
N ILE A 47 21.44 -2.79 -19.75
CA ILE A 47 22.48 -3.69 -19.19
C ILE A 47 23.12 -3.06 -17.94
N ILE A 48 23.58 -1.81 -18.05
CA ILE A 48 24.25 -1.11 -16.95
C ILE A 48 23.32 -0.98 -15.74
N SER A 49 22.08 -0.54 -15.98
CA SER A 49 21.07 -0.38 -14.94
C SER A 49 20.72 -1.72 -14.28
N THR A 50 20.53 -2.79 -15.05
CA THR A 50 20.21 -4.12 -14.51
C THR A 50 21.34 -4.66 -13.64
N ILE A 51 22.60 -4.49 -14.06
CA ILE A 51 23.76 -4.93 -13.28
C ILE A 51 23.86 -4.14 -11.97
N PHE A 52 23.72 -2.82 -12.03
CA PHE A 52 23.76 -1.96 -10.85
C PHE A 52 22.65 -2.30 -9.85
N CYS A 53 21.41 -2.44 -10.32
CA CYS A 53 20.27 -2.82 -9.48
C CYS A 53 20.47 -4.23 -8.88
N SER A 54 20.94 -5.20 -9.66
CA SER A 54 21.17 -6.55 -9.16
C SER A 54 22.26 -6.58 -8.09
N PHE A 55 23.36 -5.85 -8.29
CA PHE A 55 24.42 -5.73 -7.30
C PHE A 55 23.92 -5.04 -6.02
N GLY A 56 23.14 -3.96 -6.15
CA GLY A 56 22.53 -3.27 -5.02
C GLY A 56 21.58 -4.16 -4.22
N ILE A 57 20.75 -4.95 -4.90
CA ILE A 57 19.83 -5.91 -4.28
C ILE A 57 20.61 -6.99 -3.51
N ILE A 58 21.68 -7.54 -4.10
CA ILE A 58 22.52 -8.54 -3.44
C ILE A 58 23.15 -7.97 -2.17
N LEU A 59 23.70 -6.75 -2.23
CA LEU A 59 24.29 -6.08 -1.08
C LEU A 59 23.23 -5.81 0.01
N TYR A 60 22.06 -5.32 -0.37
CA TYR A 60 20.95 -5.04 0.55
C TYR A 60 20.49 -6.30 1.27
N PHE A 61 20.23 -7.40 0.56
CA PHE A 61 19.85 -8.66 1.18
C PHE A 61 20.96 -9.24 2.05
N SER A 62 22.21 -9.14 1.61
CA SER A 62 23.36 -9.61 2.41
C SER A 62 23.47 -8.81 3.71
N TRP A 63 23.31 -7.48 3.64
CA TRP A 63 23.34 -6.59 4.80
C TRP A 63 22.22 -6.93 5.79
N ASN A 64 20.97 -7.01 5.32
CA ASN A 64 19.83 -7.33 6.18
C ASN A 64 19.97 -8.71 6.81
N SER A 65 20.42 -9.71 6.05
CA SER A 65 20.66 -11.05 6.59
C SER A 65 21.73 -11.03 7.69
N VAL A 66 22.84 -10.30 7.49
CA VAL A 66 23.88 -10.16 8.52
C VAL A 66 23.35 -9.44 9.75
N MET A 67 22.56 -8.39 9.59
CA MET A 67 21.96 -7.65 10.70
C MET A 67 20.99 -8.51 11.51
N GLU A 68 20.05 -9.21 10.86
CA GLU A 68 19.11 -10.10 11.55
C GLU A 68 19.84 -11.24 12.27
N ILE A 69 20.82 -11.87 11.63
CA ILE A 69 21.64 -12.90 12.27
C ILE A 69 22.40 -12.31 13.46
N SER A 70 22.98 -11.12 13.33
CA SER A 70 23.75 -10.49 14.41
C SER A 70 22.86 -10.15 15.61
N LEU A 71 21.65 -9.63 15.37
CA LEU A 71 20.66 -9.34 16.41
C LEU A 71 20.18 -10.62 17.09
N TRP A 72 19.83 -11.66 16.32
CA TRP A 72 19.44 -12.97 16.85
C TRP A 72 20.55 -13.61 17.69
N TRP A 73 21.81 -13.51 17.23
CA TRP A 73 22.96 -13.99 17.98
C TRP A 73 23.13 -13.22 19.29
N PHE A 74 23.00 -11.90 19.28
CA PHE A 74 23.13 -11.07 20.47
C PHE A 74 22.06 -11.38 21.53
N GLU A 75 20.79 -11.50 21.14
CA GLU A 75 19.70 -11.84 22.05
C GLU A 75 19.83 -13.25 22.64
N ASN A 76 20.16 -14.25 21.82
CA ASN A 76 20.26 -15.63 22.30
C ASN A 76 21.54 -15.87 23.13
N PHE A 77 22.68 -15.28 22.77
CA PHE A 77 23.90 -15.43 23.58
C PHE A 77 23.82 -14.68 24.91
N HIS A 78 23.16 -13.53 24.98
CA HIS A 78 22.94 -12.86 26.27
C HIS A 78 22.04 -13.66 27.22
N SER A 79 21.11 -14.48 26.69
CA SER A 79 20.31 -15.40 27.52
C SER A 79 21.14 -16.55 28.13
N PHE A 80 22.26 -16.95 27.49
CA PHE A 80 23.18 -17.94 28.05
C PHE A 80 24.19 -17.35 29.04
N ALA A 81 24.49 -16.05 28.94
CA ALA A 81 25.45 -15.37 29.81
C ALA A 81 24.81 -14.71 31.04
N SER A 82 23.48 -14.60 31.08
CA SER A 82 22.73 -13.95 32.17
C SER A 82 21.83 -14.94 32.92
N ASP A 83 22.42 -16.03 33.43
CA ASP A 83 21.83 -16.79 34.55
C ASP A 83 22.27 -16.13 35.88
N GLY A 84 22.09 -14.81 35.95
CA GLY A 84 22.61 -13.94 36.99
C GLY A 84 21.69 -12.74 37.21
N SER A 85 20.49 -13.03 37.72
CA SER A 85 19.62 -12.15 38.52
C SER A 85 19.93 -10.65 38.52
N VAL A 86 19.50 -9.90 37.49
CA VAL A 86 19.15 -8.47 37.65
C VAL A 86 17.99 -8.17 36.72
N MET A 87 16.87 -7.78 37.30
CA MET A 87 15.70 -7.25 36.58
C MET A 87 15.92 -5.76 36.39
N ASP A 88 16.46 -5.36 35.23
CA ASP A 88 16.58 -3.95 34.88
C ASP A 88 15.19 -3.41 34.50
N VAL A 89 14.69 -2.49 35.32
CA VAL A 89 13.51 -1.67 35.01
C VAL A 89 13.98 -0.55 34.10
N TYR A 90 13.66 -0.64 32.79
CA TYR A 90 13.83 0.48 31.88
C TYR A 90 12.61 1.40 31.96
N GLU A 91 12.84 2.65 32.35
CA GLU A 91 11.87 3.73 32.21
C GLU A 91 11.60 3.95 30.72
N VAL A 92 10.45 3.48 30.24
CA VAL A 92 10.05 3.65 28.83
C VAL A 92 9.53 5.06 28.66
N GLU A 93 10.40 5.93 28.14
CA GLU A 93 10.03 7.27 27.71
C GLU A 93 9.02 7.18 26.56
N GLY A 94 7.84 7.80 26.73
CA GLY A 94 6.66 7.67 25.85
C GLY A 94 6.90 8.06 24.37
N SER A 95 8.04 8.66 24.06
CA SER A 95 8.49 8.96 22.69
C SER A 95 8.88 7.71 21.88
N ILE A 96 9.17 6.58 22.54
CA ILE A 96 9.50 5.30 21.88
C ILE A 96 8.23 4.52 21.51
N VAL A 97 7.14 4.70 22.27
CA VAL A 97 5.83 4.06 22.00
C VAL A 97 5.22 4.58 20.70
N GLY A 98 5.44 5.86 20.36
CA GLY A 98 4.96 6.46 19.11
C GLY A 98 5.61 5.89 17.83
N LYS A 99 6.81 5.29 17.92
CA LYS A 99 7.46 4.63 16.78
C LYS A 99 7.08 3.15 16.64
N LYS A 100 6.51 2.53 17.68
CA LYS A 100 6.15 1.10 17.68
C LYS A 100 4.83 0.79 16.95
N PHE A 101 4.02 1.81 16.62
CA PHE A 101 2.76 1.64 15.90
C PHE A 101 2.88 1.57 14.37
N VAL A 102 4.09 1.73 13.82
CA VAL A 102 4.38 1.46 12.40
C VAL A 102 5.66 0.64 12.31
N GLU A 103 5.69 -0.51 12.98
CA GLU A 103 6.65 -1.56 12.66
C GLU A 103 6.06 -2.40 11.50
N GLU A 104 5.95 -1.78 10.33
CA GLU A 104 5.87 -2.57 9.11
C GLU A 104 7.23 -3.23 8.96
N ASN A 105 7.30 -4.53 9.25
CA ASN A 105 8.44 -5.35 8.88
C ASN A 105 8.72 -5.13 7.38
N GLU A 106 9.71 -4.29 7.06
CA GLU A 106 10.20 -3.97 5.71
C GLU A 106 10.95 -5.16 5.08
N GLY A 107 10.51 -6.38 5.38
CA GLY A 107 10.95 -7.61 4.74
C GLY A 107 10.16 -7.86 3.47
N LEU A 108 10.78 -8.54 2.50
CA LEU A 108 10.11 -8.99 1.29
C LEU A 108 9.05 -10.04 1.65
N LYS A 109 7.77 -9.62 1.69
CA LYS A 109 6.64 -10.51 2.02
C LYS A 109 6.19 -11.27 0.78
N PHE A 110 6.13 -12.60 0.86
CA PHE A 110 5.57 -13.42 -0.21
C PHE A 110 4.08 -13.14 -0.38
N ALA A 111 3.64 -12.74 -1.57
CA ALA A 111 2.24 -12.57 -1.91
C ALA A 111 1.51 -13.93 -2.00
N ILE A 112 0.70 -14.25 -0.99
CA ILE A 112 -0.08 -15.48 -0.87
C ILE A 112 -1.58 -15.13 -0.79
N PRO A 113 -2.35 -15.44 -1.87
CA PRO A 113 -3.81 -15.30 -1.86
C PRO A 113 -4.46 -15.97 -0.65
N GLY A 114 -5.35 -15.24 0.03
CA GLY A 114 -6.07 -15.71 1.20
C GLY A 114 -5.30 -15.62 2.53
N TRP A 115 -3.97 -15.41 2.51
CA TRP A 115 -3.18 -15.19 3.72
C TRP A 115 -2.87 -13.71 3.94
N ASN A 116 -2.19 -13.08 2.97
CA ASN A 116 -1.86 -11.65 3.03
C ASN A 116 -2.51 -10.83 1.90
N ILE A 117 -3.19 -11.47 0.96
CA ILE A 117 -3.96 -10.81 -0.09
C ILE A 117 -5.43 -11.29 0.00
N PRO A 118 -6.39 -10.39 0.25
CA PRO A 118 -7.82 -10.72 0.19
C PRO A 118 -8.21 -11.33 -1.16
N TRP A 119 -9.07 -12.35 -1.16
CA TRP A 119 -9.54 -13.03 -2.39
C TRP A 119 -10.12 -12.07 -3.43
N ALA A 120 -10.77 -10.99 -3.00
CA ALA A 120 -11.32 -9.96 -3.87
C ALA A 120 -10.28 -9.23 -4.72
N GLN A 121 -9.02 -9.16 -4.26
CA GLN A 121 -7.94 -8.45 -4.94
C GLN A 121 -7.12 -9.37 -5.88
N VAL A 122 -7.26 -10.68 -5.74
CA VAL A 122 -6.48 -11.69 -6.51
C VAL A 122 -6.58 -11.49 -8.04
N PRO A 123 -7.77 -11.23 -8.64
CA PRO A 123 -7.86 -10.99 -10.08
C PRO A 123 -7.03 -9.78 -10.55
N LEU A 124 -6.91 -8.76 -9.70
CA LEU A 124 -6.14 -7.55 -9.98
C LEU A 124 -4.63 -7.88 -10.02
N TYR A 125 -4.13 -8.61 -9.02
CA TYR A 125 -2.74 -9.08 -9.00
C TYR A 125 -2.41 -9.98 -10.20
N ILE A 126 -3.31 -10.88 -10.58
CA ILE A 126 -3.17 -11.72 -11.78
C ILE A 126 -3.03 -10.83 -13.03
N GLY A 127 -3.88 -9.81 -13.17
CA GLY A 127 -3.82 -8.87 -14.28
C GLY A 127 -2.48 -8.11 -14.33
N ILE A 128 -2.01 -7.61 -13.19
CA ILE A 128 -0.72 -6.91 -13.09
C ILE A 128 0.44 -7.82 -13.50
N LEU A 129 0.48 -9.06 -12.98
CA LEU A 129 1.52 -10.03 -13.30
C LEU A 129 1.51 -10.40 -14.78
N LEU A 130 0.34 -10.54 -15.39
CA LEU A 130 0.21 -10.81 -16.82
C LEU A 130 0.76 -9.65 -17.66
N ILE A 131 0.43 -8.40 -17.30
CA ILE A 131 0.93 -7.20 -17.99
C ILE A 131 2.46 -7.14 -17.87
N ALA A 132 2.99 -7.35 -16.66
CA ALA A 132 4.43 -7.38 -16.42
C ALA A 132 5.12 -8.48 -17.24
N ALA A 133 4.54 -9.68 -17.31
CA ALA A 133 5.07 -10.78 -18.12
C ALA A 133 5.06 -10.44 -19.62
N VAL A 134 3.99 -9.86 -20.14
CA VAL A 134 3.92 -9.45 -21.55
C VAL A 134 4.98 -8.40 -21.88
N VAL A 135 5.11 -7.36 -21.04
CA VAL A 135 6.12 -6.30 -21.22
C VAL A 135 7.54 -6.85 -21.14
N HIS A 136 7.78 -7.80 -20.22
CA HIS A 136 9.06 -8.51 -20.10
C HIS A 136 9.44 -9.23 -21.39
N GLU A 137 8.52 -10.03 -21.92
CA GLU A 137 8.73 -10.82 -23.13
C GLU A 137 8.86 -9.93 -24.39
N ILE A 138 8.09 -8.84 -24.47
CA ILE A 138 8.27 -7.81 -25.51
C ILE A 138 9.70 -7.25 -25.49
N GLY A 139 10.27 -7.03 -24.30
CA GLY A 139 11.66 -6.62 -24.16
C GLY A 139 12.63 -7.58 -24.83
N HIS A 140 12.52 -8.89 -24.54
CA HIS A 140 13.32 -9.93 -25.18
C HIS A 140 13.13 -9.97 -26.70
N MET A 141 11.88 -9.86 -27.16
CA MET A 141 11.53 -9.83 -28.57
C MET A 141 12.20 -8.65 -29.30
N LEU A 142 12.08 -7.43 -28.77
CA LEU A 142 12.65 -6.22 -29.36
C LEU A 142 14.19 -6.27 -29.39
N ALA A 143 14.82 -6.81 -28.34
CA ALA A 143 16.27 -6.99 -28.29
C ALA A 143 16.75 -8.03 -29.33
N ALA A 144 15.99 -9.11 -29.52
CA ALA A 144 16.28 -10.14 -30.53
C ALA A 144 16.16 -9.57 -31.95
N LEU A 145 15.09 -8.82 -32.24
CA LEU A 145 14.90 -8.16 -33.53
C LEU A 145 16.02 -7.14 -33.82
N ASN A 146 16.44 -6.34 -32.84
CA ASN A 146 17.54 -5.40 -32.98
C ASN A 146 18.91 -6.10 -33.20
N THR A 147 19.04 -7.38 -32.84
CA THR A 147 20.26 -8.19 -33.08
C THR A 147 20.12 -9.13 -34.28
N ASN A 148 19.11 -8.93 -35.14
CA ASN A 148 18.82 -9.75 -36.31
C ASN A 148 18.47 -11.22 -36.02
N VAL A 149 17.99 -11.51 -34.80
CA VAL A 149 17.49 -12.84 -34.44
C VAL A 149 16.00 -12.93 -34.75
N SER A 150 15.59 -14.03 -35.39
CA SER A 150 14.19 -14.31 -35.67
C SER A 150 13.46 -14.86 -34.44
N VAL A 151 12.20 -14.45 -34.30
CA VAL A 151 11.25 -14.94 -33.30
C VAL A 151 10.48 -16.11 -33.91
N LYS A 152 10.48 -17.26 -33.25
CA LYS A 152 9.79 -18.49 -33.72
C LYS A 152 8.33 -18.50 -33.31
N SER A 153 8.06 -18.23 -32.04
CA SER A 153 6.72 -18.22 -31.48
C SER A 153 6.63 -17.24 -30.31
N VAL A 154 5.43 -16.71 -30.07
CA VAL A 154 5.10 -15.91 -28.89
C VAL A 154 3.80 -16.48 -28.36
N GLY A 155 3.63 -16.56 -27.05
CA GLY A 155 2.40 -17.09 -26.50
C GLY A 155 2.26 -16.90 -25.01
N PHE A 156 1.25 -17.57 -24.49
CA PHE A 156 0.95 -17.61 -23.07
C PHE A 156 1.00 -19.04 -22.56
N ILE A 157 1.41 -19.17 -21.30
CA ILE A 157 1.43 -20.40 -20.54
C ILE A 157 0.37 -20.26 -19.45
N PHE A 158 -0.63 -21.13 -19.51
CA PHE A 158 -1.68 -21.24 -18.51
C PHE A 158 -1.54 -22.61 -17.82
N PHE A 159 -1.03 -22.60 -16.60
CA PHE A 159 -1.05 -23.75 -15.70
C PHE A 159 -1.75 -23.34 -14.41
N ALA A 160 -2.44 -24.25 -13.72
CA ALA A 160 -3.44 -23.94 -12.67
C ALA A 160 -3.09 -22.82 -11.66
N ILE A 161 -1.81 -22.61 -11.36
CA ILE A 161 -1.30 -21.57 -10.45
C ILE A 161 -0.29 -20.63 -11.15
N PHE A 162 0.17 -20.98 -12.35
CA PHE A 162 1.21 -20.26 -13.08
C PHE A 162 0.65 -19.67 -14.38
N LEU A 163 0.57 -18.35 -14.41
CA LEU A 163 0.18 -17.56 -15.57
C LEU A 163 1.42 -16.81 -16.06
N GLY A 164 1.84 -17.06 -17.30
CA GLY A 164 3.03 -16.45 -17.87
C GLY A 164 2.89 -16.17 -19.35
N ALA A 165 3.75 -15.29 -19.87
CA ALA A 165 3.97 -15.08 -21.28
C ALA A 165 5.33 -15.67 -21.67
N TYR A 166 5.53 -15.99 -22.95
CA TYR A 166 6.84 -16.41 -23.45
C TYR A 166 7.08 -15.93 -24.88
N VAL A 167 8.35 -15.66 -25.19
CA VAL A 167 8.87 -15.44 -26.55
C VAL A 167 9.94 -16.48 -26.85
N GLU A 168 9.67 -17.32 -27.84
CA GLU A 168 10.61 -18.33 -28.33
C GLU A 168 11.49 -17.74 -29.44
N LEU A 169 12.80 -17.68 -29.19
CA LEU A 169 13.80 -17.21 -30.14
C LEU A 169 14.51 -18.36 -30.85
N ASP A 170 15.10 -18.10 -32.01
CA ASP A 170 15.93 -19.12 -32.66
C ASP A 170 17.23 -19.39 -31.89
N ALA A 171 17.26 -20.48 -31.14
CA ALA A 171 18.40 -20.92 -30.33
C ALA A 171 19.72 -21.03 -31.12
N VAL A 172 19.68 -21.42 -32.40
CA VAL A 172 20.89 -21.52 -33.23
C VAL A 172 21.44 -20.13 -33.54
N ALA A 173 20.58 -19.19 -33.93
CA ALA A 173 20.95 -17.80 -34.14
C ALA A 173 21.47 -17.14 -32.86
N VAL A 174 20.77 -17.33 -31.72
CA VAL A 174 21.19 -16.77 -30.42
C VAL A 174 22.56 -17.32 -29.99
N ARG A 175 22.84 -18.60 -30.19
CA ARG A 175 24.15 -19.20 -29.83
C ARG A 175 25.31 -18.60 -30.62
N ARG A 176 25.09 -18.17 -31.86
CA ARG A 176 26.11 -17.55 -32.72
C ARG A 176 26.39 -16.07 -32.39
N LEU A 177 25.54 -15.44 -31.57
CA LEU A 177 25.74 -14.06 -31.14
C LEU A 177 26.96 -13.90 -30.22
N SER A 178 27.52 -12.68 -30.20
CA SER A 178 28.56 -12.30 -29.25
C SER A 178 28.02 -12.29 -27.81
N SER A 179 28.92 -12.39 -26.83
CA SER A 179 28.53 -12.39 -25.40
C SER A 179 27.75 -11.14 -25.01
N LEU A 180 28.10 -9.97 -25.57
CA LEU A 180 27.39 -8.71 -25.29
C LEU A 180 25.98 -8.70 -25.87
N GLN A 181 25.77 -9.27 -27.06
CA GLN A 181 24.44 -9.39 -27.66
C GLN A 181 23.56 -10.38 -26.89
N LYS A 182 24.12 -11.50 -26.42
CA LYS A 182 23.42 -12.44 -25.54
C LYS A 182 23.02 -11.77 -24.23
N LEU A 183 23.94 -11.03 -23.61
CA LEU A 183 23.66 -10.27 -22.39
C LEU A 183 22.56 -9.23 -22.63
N ARG A 184 22.59 -8.52 -23.77
CA ARG A 184 21.56 -7.56 -24.15
C ARG A 184 20.17 -8.18 -24.21
N ILE A 185 20.04 -9.33 -24.88
CA ILE A 185 18.76 -10.05 -24.95
C ILE A 185 18.36 -10.52 -23.55
N SER A 186 19.28 -11.07 -22.76
CA SER A 186 18.97 -11.60 -21.42
C SER A 186 18.52 -10.51 -20.43
N CYS A 187 19.11 -9.31 -20.48
CA CYS A 187 18.74 -8.21 -19.59
C CYS A 187 17.51 -7.43 -20.10
N ALA A 188 17.09 -7.63 -21.35
CA ALA A 188 16.04 -6.82 -21.97
C ALA A 188 14.70 -6.88 -21.25
N GLY A 189 14.27 -8.08 -20.80
CA GLY A 189 13.00 -8.23 -20.09
C GLY A 189 13.02 -7.55 -18.72
N VAL A 190 14.09 -7.75 -17.94
CA VAL A 190 14.26 -7.09 -16.63
C VAL A 190 14.26 -5.56 -16.79
N TRP A 191 14.99 -5.04 -17.79
CA TRP A 191 15.03 -3.61 -18.08
C TRP A 191 13.64 -3.04 -18.41
N HIS A 192 12.83 -3.73 -19.21
CA HIS A 192 11.48 -3.27 -19.54
C HIS A 192 10.56 -3.27 -18.33
N ASN A 193 10.69 -4.25 -17.43
CA ASN A 193 9.94 -4.24 -16.17
C ASN A 193 10.40 -3.13 -15.21
N LEU A 194 11.70 -2.81 -15.18
CA LEU A 194 12.21 -1.70 -14.39
C LEU A 194 11.65 -0.36 -14.90
N VAL A 195 11.60 -0.18 -16.23
CA VAL A 195 10.99 1.00 -16.85
C VAL A 195 9.49 1.06 -16.61
N LEU A 196 8.79 -0.08 -16.68
CA LEU A 196 7.37 -0.18 -16.35
C LEU A 196 7.10 0.20 -14.88
N ALA A 197 7.95 -0.26 -13.96
CA ALA A 197 7.86 0.07 -12.55
C ALA A 197 8.11 1.57 -12.31
N LEU A 198 9.13 2.14 -12.95
CA LEU A 198 9.41 3.57 -12.89
C LEU A 198 8.23 4.40 -13.42
N PHE A 199 7.65 3.99 -14.54
CA PHE A 199 6.48 4.64 -15.11
C PHE A 199 5.26 4.54 -14.19
N ALA A 200 5.00 3.36 -13.61
CA ALA A 200 3.93 3.17 -12.65
C ALA A 200 4.11 4.04 -11.39
N TRP A 201 5.35 4.14 -10.88
CA TRP A 201 5.66 5.03 -9.77
C TRP A 201 5.45 6.51 -10.12
N MET A 202 5.91 6.96 -11.29
CA MET A 202 5.66 8.33 -11.75
C MET A 202 4.15 8.64 -11.87
N LEU A 203 3.36 7.68 -12.37
CA LEU A 203 1.90 7.80 -12.42
C LEU A 203 1.28 7.87 -11.02
N TYR A 204 1.77 7.05 -10.09
CA TYR A 204 1.33 7.06 -8.69
C TYR A 204 1.56 8.43 -8.05
N GLU A 205 2.78 8.98 -8.13
CA GLU A 205 3.10 10.32 -7.63
C GLU A 205 2.27 11.42 -8.30
N SER A 206 1.98 11.25 -9.59
CA SER A 206 1.17 12.20 -10.36
C SER A 206 -0.34 12.07 -10.11
N THR A 207 -0.79 11.04 -9.37
CA THR A 207 -2.23 10.75 -9.21
C THR A 207 -2.96 11.91 -8.55
N THR A 208 -2.38 12.52 -7.51
CA THR A 208 -2.99 13.69 -6.86
C THR A 208 -3.23 14.84 -7.84
N PHE A 209 -2.28 15.09 -8.74
CA PHE A 209 -2.43 16.14 -9.76
C PHE A 209 -3.46 15.76 -10.84
N ILE A 210 -3.44 14.51 -11.30
CA ILE A 210 -4.35 13.99 -12.35
C ILE A 210 -5.81 14.02 -11.86
N VAL A 211 -6.04 13.64 -10.60
CA VAL A 211 -7.39 13.50 -10.05
C VAL A 211 -7.84 14.79 -9.33
N SER A 212 -6.95 15.73 -9.04
CA SER A 212 -7.27 17.06 -8.47
C SER A 212 -8.48 17.76 -9.11
N PRO A 213 -8.63 17.85 -10.45
CA PRO A 213 -9.79 18.53 -11.06
C PRO A 213 -11.13 17.79 -10.83
N LEU A 214 -11.10 16.52 -10.41
CA LEU A 214 -12.30 15.74 -10.10
C LEU A 214 -12.74 15.89 -8.63
N PHE A 215 -11.93 16.54 -7.78
CA PHE A 215 -12.23 16.71 -6.36
C PHE A 215 -12.50 18.18 -6.00
N ILE A 216 -13.49 18.39 -5.15
CA ILE A 216 -13.73 19.70 -4.54
C ILE A 216 -12.71 19.89 -3.42
N SER A 217 -11.86 20.90 -3.56
CA SER A 217 -10.89 21.31 -2.53
C SER A 217 -11.51 22.36 -1.61
N ASN A 218 -11.07 22.39 -0.34
CA ASN A 218 -11.48 23.38 0.68
C ASN A 218 -12.97 23.37 1.06
N ALA A 219 -13.64 22.21 0.98
CA ALA A 219 -15.04 22.06 1.36
C ALA A 219 -15.28 21.66 2.83
N GLY A 220 -14.22 21.58 3.64
CA GLY A 220 -14.25 21.12 5.03
C GLY A 220 -13.39 19.88 5.27
N ILE A 221 -13.55 19.26 6.44
CA ILE A 221 -12.84 18.02 6.83
C ILE A 221 -13.75 16.82 6.63
N TYR A 222 -13.31 15.87 5.84
CA TYR A 222 -14.01 14.61 5.64
C TYR A 222 -13.75 13.63 6.80
N VAL A 223 -14.82 13.08 7.38
CA VAL A 223 -14.74 12.09 8.45
C VAL A 223 -14.58 10.70 7.83
N GLU A 224 -13.34 10.21 7.79
CA GLU A 224 -13.01 8.89 7.22
C GLU A 224 -13.48 7.74 8.10
N ASP A 225 -13.23 7.82 9.41
CA ASP A 225 -13.64 6.82 10.37
C ASP A 225 -13.75 7.44 11.78
N ILE A 226 -14.50 6.77 12.66
CA ILE A 226 -14.70 7.20 14.05
C ILE A 226 -14.37 6.02 14.94
N GLN A 227 -13.55 6.25 15.96
CA GLN A 227 -13.21 5.22 16.93
C GLN A 227 -14.48 4.70 17.62
N LYS A 228 -14.61 3.37 17.66
CA LYS A 228 -15.71 2.69 18.36
C LYS A 228 -15.70 3.08 19.84
N ASP A 229 -16.89 3.29 20.40
CA ASP A 229 -17.10 3.66 21.81
C ASP A 229 -16.49 5.00 22.23
N SER A 230 -16.11 5.85 21.25
CA SER A 230 -15.69 7.22 21.54
C SER A 230 -16.89 8.14 21.84
N PRO A 231 -16.70 9.26 22.56
CA PRO A 231 -17.77 10.25 22.78
C PRO A 231 -18.33 10.88 21.49
N LEU A 232 -17.62 10.73 20.37
CA LEU A 232 -18.04 11.19 19.05
C LEU A 232 -18.89 10.14 18.30
N SER A 233 -19.01 8.93 18.83
CA SER A 233 -19.85 7.87 18.29
C SER A 233 -21.26 7.92 18.90
N GLY A 234 -22.25 7.40 18.18
CA GLY A 234 -23.65 7.35 18.63
C GLY A 234 -24.64 8.13 17.75
N PRO A 235 -25.93 8.18 18.13
CA PRO A 235 -27.01 8.76 17.32
C PRO A 235 -26.94 10.30 17.18
N VAL A 236 -26.25 10.99 18.09
CA VAL A 236 -26.04 12.46 18.07
C VAL A 236 -24.58 12.80 17.75
N GLY A 237 -23.75 11.78 17.52
CA GLY A 237 -22.34 11.92 17.22
C GLY A 237 -22.04 12.26 15.76
N LEU A 238 -20.76 12.20 15.41
CA LEU A 238 -20.34 12.30 14.02
C LEU A 238 -20.67 11.00 13.29
N HIS A 239 -20.79 11.09 11.96
CA HIS A 239 -20.96 9.93 11.09
C HIS A 239 -19.83 9.86 10.08
N LYS A 240 -19.45 8.63 9.73
CA LYS A 240 -18.54 8.36 8.64
C LYS A 240 -19.12 8.92 7.34
N GLY A 241 -18.30 9.65 6.60
CA GLY A 241 -18.72 10.34 5.38
C GLY A 241 -19.22 11.77 5.57
N SER A 242 -19.43 12.23 6.82
CA SER A 242 -19.76 13.62 7.10
C SER A 242 -18.60 14.56 6.74
N VAL A 243 -18.94 15.80 6.34
CA VAL A 243 -17.97 16.86 6.08
C VAL A 243 -18.15 17.97 7.12
N ILE A 244 -17.13 18.17 7.94
CA ILE A 244 -17.14 19.20 8.99
C ILE A 244 -16.71 20.53 8.38
N GLN A 245 -17.61 21.50 8.39
CA GLN A 245 -17.40 22.83 7.82
C GLN A 245 -17.07 23.90 8.88
N ALA A 246 -17.43 23.67 10.15
CA ALA A 246 -17.14 24.58 11.24
C ALA A 246 -17.09 23.83 12.58
N ILE A 247 -16.36 24.40 13.54
CA ILE A 247 -16.38 23.99 14.95
C ILE A 247 -16.72 25.23 15.78
N ASN A 248 -17.90 25.24 16.40
CA ASN A 248 -18.45 26.45 17.04
C ASN A 248 -18.46 27.63 16.05
N ASP A 249 -17.87 28.77 16.43
CA ASP A 249 -17.73 29.95 15.56
C ASP A 249 -16.47 29.93 14.67
N CYS A 250 -15.73 28.83 14.65
CA CYS A 250 -14.49 28.69 13.85
C CYS A 250 -14.77 27.94 12.55
N ASN A 251 -14.75 28.66 11.43
CA ASN A 251 -14.94 28.06 10.10
C ASN A 251 -13.73 27.19 9.70
N VAL A 252 -13.99 26.00 9.17
CA VAL A 252 -12.99 25.00 8.81
C VAL A 252 -13.14 24.63 7.34
N SER A 253 -12.17 25.04 6.53
CA SER A 253 -12.12 24.66 5.11
C SER A 253 -11.09 23.56 4.83
N ASN A 254 -10.05 23.46 5.67
CA ASN A 254 -8.92 22.55 5.49
C ASN A 254 -8.33 22.08 6.84
N ILE A 255 -7.41 21.11 6.79
CA ILE A 255 -6.82 20.49 8.00
C ILE A 255 -6.01 21.48 8.87
N ASN A 256 -5.46 22.53 8.26
CA ASN A 256 -4.75 23.57 9.02
C ASN A 256 -5.72 24.44 9.80
N ASP A 257 -6.88 24.78 9.22
CA ASP A 257 -7.95 25.49 9.91
C ASP A 257 -8.47 24.65 11.08
N TRP A 258 -8.71 23.36 10.86
CA TRP A 258 -9.12 22.41 11.90
C TRP A 258 -8.14 22.40 13.09
N ASN A 259 -6.85 22.20 12.82
CA ASN A 259 -5.82 22.17 13.84
C ASN A 259 -5.69 23.51 14.59
N ARG A 260 -5.86 24.63 13.87
CA ARG A 260 -5.87 25.96 14.47
C ARG A 260 -7.08 26.15 15.39
N CYS A 261 -8.28 25.80 14.92
CA CYS A 261 -9.52 25.90 15.71
C CYS A 261 -9.43 25.08 17.00
N LEU A 262 -8.96 23.83 16.92
CA LEU A 262 -8.77 22.97 18.10
C LEU A 262 -7.75 23.53 19.09
N LYS A 263 -6.62 24.06 18.59
CA LYS A 263 -5.62 24.71 19.45
C LYS A 263 -6.21 25.92 20.16
N THR A 264 -6.95 26.78 19.44
CA THR A 264 -7.60 27.94 20.03
C THR A 264 -8.58 27.53 21.13
N MET A 265 -9.42 26.50 20.89
CA MET A 265 -10.36 25.99 21.89
C MET A 265 -9.68 25.49 23.17
N LYS A 266 -8.48 24.92 23.09
CA LYS A 266 -7.72 24.51 24.29
C LYS A 266 -7.36 25.70 25.19
N TYR A 267 -7.20 26.89 24.64
CA TYR A 267 -6.84 28.11 25.38
C TYR A 267 -8.04 29.01 25.69
N THR A 268 -9.13 28.87 24.93
CA THR A 268 -10.38 29.59 25.17
C THR A 268 -11.35 28.68 25.92
N ASN A 269 -11.41 28.82 27.24
CA ASN A 269 -12.45 28.20 28.07
C ASN A 269 -13.79 28.91 27.86
N LEU A 270 -14.39 28.76 26.68
CA LEU A 270 -15.75 29.17 26.42
C LEU A 270 -16.68 28.09 26.98
N GLY A 271 -17.24 28.35 28.16
CA GLY A 271 -18.40 27.58 28.61
C GLY A 271 -19.60 27.94 27.74
N PHE A 272 -20.42 26.95 27.41
CA PHE A 272 -21.69 27.20 26.71
C PHE A 272 -22.81 27.37 27.74
N CYS A 273 -23.69 28.35 27.51
CA CYS A 273 -24.92 28.45 28.28
C CYS A 273 -25.88 27.37 27.79
N VAL A 274 -26.25 26.45 28.68
CA VAL A 274 -27.25 25.41 28.41
C VAL A 274 -28.56 25.80 29.12
N PRO A 275 -29.72 25.70 28.45
CA PRO A 275 -31.03 25.93 29.07
C PRO A 275 -31.25 25.02 30.29
N ASN A 276 -31.94 25.53 31.32
CA ASN A 276 -32.13 24.81 32.58
C ASN A 276 -32.98 23.53 32.43
N ASP A 277 -33.89 23.51 31.46
CA ASP A 277 -34.73 22.37 31.09
C ASP A 277 -33.87 21.19 30.58
N VAL A 278 -32.93 21.45 29.68
CA VAL A 278 -31.99 20.43 29.17
C VAL A 278 -31.11 19.88 30.28
N ILE A 279 -30.67 20.74 31.20
CA ILE A 279 -29.89 20.31 32.36
C ILE A 279 -30.75 19.42 33.25
N ALA A 280 -31.97 19.83 33.59
CA ALA A 280 -32.87 19.12 34.49
C ALA A 280 -33.27 17.73 33.98
N GLU A 281 -33.44 17.56 32.67
CA GLU A 281 -33.75 16.27 32.04
C GLU A 281 -32.57 15.29 32.02
N ASN A 282 -31.33 15.78 32.16
CA ASN A 282 -30.11 15.00 31.97
C ASN A 282 -29.18 15.07 33.20
N VAL A 283 -29.70 15.35 34.40
CA VAL A 283 -28.90 15.31 35.63
C VAL A 283 -28.58 13.86 36.01
N ALA A 284 -27.32 13.58 36.35
CA ALA A 284 -26.89 12.28 36.84
C ALA A 284 -27.25 12.09 38.32
N ASP A 285 -27.88 10.95 38.65
CA ASP A 285 -28.24 10.59 40.02
C ASP A 285 -27.09 9.86 40.77
N GLU A 286 -26.19 9.18 40.07
CA GLU A 286 -25.08 8.39 40.65
C GLU A 286 -23.77 8.58 39.86
N MET A 287 -22.62 8.42 40.55
CA MET A 287 -21.28 8.57 39.98
C MET A 287 -20.42 7.35 40.30
N GLN A 288 -19.63 6.88 39.33
CA GLN A 288 -18.61 5.85 39.52
C GLN A 288 -17.25 6.28 38.96
N LEU A 289 -16.18 5.77 39.56
CA LEU A 289 -14.80 5.93 39.10
C LEU A 289 -14.42 4.67 38.33
N VAL A 290 -14.26 4.80 37.01
CA VAL A 290 -13.83 3.72 36.11
C VAL A 290 -12.46 4.09 35.58
N GLU A 291 -11.43 3.30 35.89
CA GLU A 291 -10.07 3.49 35.36
C GLU A 291 -9.50 4.93 35.50
N ASN A 292 -9.72 5.57 36.65
CA ASN A 292 -9.36 6.99 36.94
C ASN A 292 -10.17 8.07 36.19
N GLU A 293 -11.22 7.69 35.47
CA GLU A 293 -12.17 8.61 34.84
C GLU A 293 -13.52 8.60 35.56
N LEU A 294 -14.14 9.77 35.62
CA LEU A 294 -15.34 10.03 36.42
C LEU A 294 -16.58 9.81 35.52
N ASP A 295 -17.21 8.63 35.63
CA ASP A 295 -18.40 8.28 34.85
C ASP A 295 -19.66 8.64 35.63
N CYS A 296 -20.52 9.46 35.01
CA CYS A 296 -21.79 9.92 35.57
C CYS A 296 -23.00 9.47 34.73
N CYS A 297 -22.81 8.64 33.70
CA CYS A 297 -23.88 8.22 32.78
C CYS A 297 -24.32 6.77 32.95
N GLN A 298 -23.65 5.99 33.80
CA GLN A 298 -23.75 4.53 33.74
C GLN A 298 -25.09 3.91 34.20
N ASN A 299 -26.03 4.69 34.75
CA ASN A 299 -27.32 4.17 35.22
C ASN A 299 -28.57 4.80 34.56
N SER A 300 -28.41 5.82 33.72
CA SER A 300 -29.55 6.58 33.17
C SER A 300 -29.86 6.32 31.68
N THR A 301 -28.98 5.67 30.90
CA THR A 301 -29.09 5.79 29.43
C THR A 301 -28.73 4.55 28.59
N TRP A 302 -28.95 3.32 29.07
CA TRP A 302 -28.90 2.20 28.10
C TRP A 302 -30.15 2.13 27.21
N ASN A 303 -31.29 2.68 27.65
CA ASN A 303 -32.55 2.52 26.89
C ASN A 303 -33.35 3.80 26.57
N ASN A 304 -33.06 4.98 27.13
CA ASN A 304 -34.00 6.11 26.99
C ASN A 304 -33.46 7.54 26.83
N SER A 305 -32.14 7.79 26.74
CA SER A 305 -31.68 9.14 26.42
C SER A 305 -31.08 9.19 25.03
N ALA A 306 -31.77 9.89 24.14
CA ALA A 306 -31.31 10.15 22.78
C ALA A 306 -29.99 10.93 22.75
N SER A 307 -29.63 11.63 23.83
CA SER A 307 -28.38 12.34 24.03
C SER A 307 -27.55 11.66 25.12
N HIS A 308 -26.39 11.11 24.78
CA HIS A 308 -25.39 10.60 25.73
C HIS A 308 -24.72 11.72 26.57
N MET A 309 -25.49 12.74 26.98
CA MET A 309 -25.03 13.88 27.77
C MET A 309 -25.57 13.75 29.19
N CYS A 310 -24.71 13.75 30.19
CA CYS A 310 -25.10 13.75 31.61
C CYS A 310 -24.46 14.93 32.32
N PHE A 311 -25.24 15.66 33.10
CA PHE A 311 -24.77 16.82 33.86
C PHE A 311 -24.66 16.48 35.34
N TYR A 312 -23.53 16.85 35.94
CA TYR A 312 -23.35 16.80 37.38
C TYR A 312 -23.19 18.23 37.92
N VAL A 313 -24.06 18.62 38.85
CA VAL A 313 -23.98 19.91 39.53
C VAL A 313 -23.21 19.72 40.82
N ARG A 314 -22.02 20.33 40.93
CA ARG A 314 -21.26 20.29 42.21
C ARG A 314 -21.98 21.10 43.30
N ASP A 315 -22.15 20.50 44.47
CA ASP A 315 -22.89 21.02 45.63
C ASP A 315 -22.52 22.44 46.11
N TRP A 316 -21.30 22.91 45.84
CA TRP A 316 -20.87 24.26 46.25
C TRP A 316 -21.67 25.40 45.58
N MET A 317 -22.33 25.14 44.44
CA MET A 317 -23.22 26.13 43.80
C MET A 317 -24.60 26.26 44.47
N ILE A 318 -25.02 25.26 45.24
CA ILE A 318 -26.33 25.24 45.92
C ILE A 318 -26.26 26.04 47.23
N SER A 319 -25.08 26.07 47.88
CA SER A 319 -24.85 26.80 49.14
C SER A 319 -24.94 28.32 49.01
N ASN A 320 -24.71 28.89 47.82
CA ASN A 320 -24.70 30.35 47.59
C ASN A 320 -26.01 30.89 46.99
N ARG A 321 -27.07 30.06 46.89
CA ARG A 321 -28.43 30.48 46.48
C ARG A 321 -29.45 30.44 47.63
N LYS A 322 -29.00 30.57 48.87
CA LYS A 322 -29.86 30.87 50.03
C LYS A 322 -29.54 32.26 50.55
#